data_AF-A0A2P6MMJ2-F1
#
_entry.id   AF-A0A2P6MMJ2-F1
#
_cell.length_a   1.000
_cell.length_b   1.000
_cell.length_c   1.000
_cell.angle_alpha   90.00
_cell.angle_beta   90.00
_cell.angle_gamma   90.00
#
_symmetry.space_group_name_H-M   'P 1'
#
loop_
_entity.id
_entity.type
_entity.pdbx_description
1 polymer ?
#
loop_
_entity_poly.entity_id
_entity_poly.type
_entity_poly.pdbx_seq_one_letter_code
_entity_poly.pdbx_strand_id
1 'polypeptide(L)'
;MDHDFVKTFPVKVTEPKAFDELPISKLLNYLTRDNIIELIGFPNFNSLNEQVRQQTGKVSLPAVKKMLADNVQFQVVLDENPVMKQQAYNKYLIANTKANDLTRQQQSKQVSWLMNKPKKQFLGCVAKHTPPEYKIVPYSGLRNSAYEKELNAGHTNRATVLRPPPGMKIQHLPKGIREYVSRNPTDFKDYLDEISAETKYLSTISRLMQGTESGGEFCRLQRTQGMLQMKM
;
A
#
# COMPACT_ATOMS: atom_id res chain seq x y z
N MET A 1 -30.29 -6.40 -15.46
CA MET A 1 -29.65 -7.50 -16.21
C MET A 1 -28.35 -6.94 -16.76
N ASP A 2 -27.28 -7.02 -15.98
CA ASP A 2 -25.93 -6.89 -16.54
C ASP A 2 -25.18 -8.10 -16.02
N HIS A 3 -24.94 -9.05 -16.92
CA HIS A 3 -24.16 -10.23 -16.59
C HIS A 3 -22.79 -9.78 -16.09
N ASP A 4 -22.42 -10.22 -14.89
CA ASP A 4 -21.04 -10.18 -14.43
C ASP A 4 -20.18 -10.88 -15.49
N PHE A 5 -19.56 -10.10 -16.37
CA PHE A 5 -18.57 -10.59 -17.31
C PHE A 5 -17.33 -10.96 -16.48
N VAL A 6 -17.35 -12.16 -15.89
CA VAL A 6 -16.16 -12.82 -15.37
C VAL A 6 -15.25 -13.08 -16.57
N LYS A 7 -14.47 -12.07 -16.93
CA LYS A 7 -13.53 -12.16 -18.02
C LYS A 7 -12.39 -13.07 -17.57
N THR A 8 -12.35 -14.28 -18.12
CA THR A 8 -11.26 -15.21 -17.90
C THR A 8 -10.03 -14.70 -18.65
N PHE A 9 -8.93 -14.53 -17.93
CA PHE A 9 -7.66 -14.13 -18.51
C PHE A 9 -6.76 -15.35 -18.67
N PRO A 10 -5.97 -15.46 -19.76
CA PRO A 10 -5.02 -16.55 -19.90
C PRO A 10 -4.01 -16.49 -18.75
N VAL A 11 -3.94 -17.52 -17.92
CA VAL A 11 -3.04 -17.64 -16.77
C VAL A 11 -1.93 -18.61 -17.15
N LYS A 12 -0.67 -18.27 -16.87
CA LYS A 12 0.47 -19.17 -17.12
C LYS A 12 0.93 -19.74 -15.79
N VAL A 13 0.93 -21.05 -15.67
CA VAL A 13 1.60 -21.77 -14.59
C VAL A 13 3.03 -22.00 -15.03
N THR A 14 3.98 -21.68 -14.16
CA THR A 14 5.40 -21.91 -14.43
C THR A 14 5.91 -22.98 -13.49
N GLU A 15 6.39 -24.10 -14.01
CA GLU A 15 6.93 -25.17 -13.18
C GLU A 15 8.14 -24.66 -12.37
N PRO A 16 8.23 -25.00 -11.08
CA PRO A 16 9.41 -24.67 -10.29
C PRO A 16 10.61 -25.43 -10.81
N LYS A 17 11.66 -24.70 -11.19
CA LYS A 17 12.99 -25.27 -11.40
C LYS A 17 13.43 -26.10 -10.20
N ALA A 18 14.10 -27.22 -10.46
CA ALA A 18 14.71 -28.07 -9.45
C ALA A 18 15.79 -27.32 -8.66
N PHE A 19 16.15 -27.85 -7.48
CA PHE A 19 17.11 -27.24 -6.55
C PHE A 19 18.46 -26.94 -7.22
N ASP A 20 18.99 -27.90 -7.97
CA ASP A 20 20.31 -27.82 -8.60
C ASP A 20 20.33 -26.99 -9.89
N GLU A 21 19.16 -26.76 -10.48
CA GLU A 21 19.00 -26.00 -11.73
C GLU A 21 18.64 -24.52 -11.50
N LEU A 22 18.42 -24.13 -10.24
CA LEU A 22 18.01 -22.78 -9.89
C LEU A 22 19.23 -21.85 -9.87
N PRO A 23 19.29 -20.82 -10.73
CA PRO A 23 20.43 -19.92 -10.77
C PRO A 23 20.58 -19.13 -9.47
N ILE A 24 21.82 -18.85 -9.07
CA ILE A 24 22.16 -18.09 -7.86
C ILE A 24 21.42 -16.76 -7.81
N SER A 25 21.33 -16.07 -8.94
CA SER A 25 20.63 -14.77 -9.03
C SER A 25 19.17 -14.86 -8.57
N LYS A 26 18.50 -16.00 -8.79
CA LYS A 26 17.15 -16.26 -8.25
C LYS A 26 17.18 -16.59 -6.77
N LEU A 27 18.11 -17.43 -6.31
CA LEU A 27 18.26 -17.78 -4.88
C LEU A 27 18.58 -16.54 -4.02
N LEU A 28 19.46 -15.67 -4.51
CA LEU A 28 19.86 -14.42 -3.85
C LEU A 28 18.68 -13.50 -3.56
N ASN A 29 17.60 -13.54 -4.33
CA ASN A 29 16.40 -12.74 -4.04
C ASN A 29 15.76 -13.12 -2.70
N TYR A 30 15.94 -14.35 -2.25
CA TYR A 30 15.34 -14.90 -1.03
C TYR A 30 16.29 -14.89 0.19
N LEU A 31 17.55 -14.51 0.00
CA LEU A 31 18.50 -14.26 1.08
C LEU A 31 18.32 -12.85 1.65
N THR A 32 18.29 -12.71 2.98
CA THR A 32 18.24 -11.40 3.63
C THR A 32 19.63 -10.76 3.66
N ARG A 33 19.70 -9.50 4.11
CA ARG A 33 20.99 -8.84 4.36
C ARG A 33 21.82 -9.63 5.36
N ASP A 34 21.20 -10.09 6.44
CA ASP A 34 21.89 -10.80 7.52
C ASP A 34 22.41 -12.16 7.05
N ASN A 35 21.61 -12.90 6.26
CA ASN A 35 22.09 -14.13 5.65
C ASN A 35 23.35 -13.89 4.79
N ILE A 36 23.39 -12.81 4.01
CA ILE A 36 24.56 -12.50 3.19
C ILE A 36 25.75 -12.13 4.08
N ILE A 37 25.54 -11.31 5.12
CA ILE A 37 26.60 -10.94 6.06
C ILE A 37 27.17 -12.17 6.77
N GLU A 38 26.33 -13.15 7.12
CA GLU A 38 26.76 -14.40 7.75
C GLU A 38 27.60 -15.27 6.80
N LEU A 39 27.24 -15.30 5.50
CA LEU A 39 27.98 -16.07 4.49
C LEU A 39 29.35 -15.48 4.13
N ILE A 40 29.44 -14.17 3.91
CA ILE A 40 30.68 -13.53 3.44
C ILE A 40 31.43 -12.75 4.52
N GLY A 41 30.82 -12.56 5.69
CA GLY A 41 31.34 -11.70 6.75
C GLY A 41 31.00 -10.22 6.53
N PHE A 42 30.88 -9.49 7.64
CA PHE A 42 30.61 -8.06 7.65
C PHE A 42 31.67 -7.22 6.89
N PRO A 43 32.99 -7.48 6.99
CA PRO A 43 34.00 -6.70 6.28
C PRO A 43 33.82 -6.76 4.75
N ASN A 44 33.58 -7.96 4.22
CA ASN A 44 33.39 -8.17 2.79
C ASN A 44 32.07 -7.58 2.31
N PHE A 45 31.00 -7.73 3.10
CA PHE A 45 29.72 -7.09 2.81
C PHE A 45 29.86 -5.56 2.76
N ASN A 46 30.57 -4.96 3.71
CA ASN A 46 30.77 -3.51 3.74
C ASN A 46 31.60 -3.01 2.55
N SER A 47 32.63 -3.77 2.16
CA SER A 47 33.43 -3.48 0.95
C SER A 47 32.56 -3.46 -0.32
N LEU A 48 31.73 -4.49 -0.51
CA LEU A 48 30.77 -4.54 -1.63
C LEU A 48 29.78 -3.37 -1.58
N ASN A 49 29.34 -3.00 -0.39
CA ASN A 49 28.37 -1.93 -0.20
C ASN A 49 28.95 -0.56 -0.56
N GLU A 50 30.23 -0.31 -0.22
CA GLU A 50 30.94 0.89 -0.65
C GLU A 50 31.19 0.90 -2.16
N GLN A 51 31.51 -0.24 -2.78
CA GLN A 51 31.62 -0.34 -4.25
C GLN A 51 30.29 0.02 -4.94
N VAL A 52 29.16 -0.50 -4.44
CA VAL A 52 27.83 -0.15 -4.93
C VAL A 52 27.55 1.35 -4.76
N ARG A 53 27.96 1.93 -3.63
CA ARG A 53 27.80 3.36 -3.36
C ARG A 53 28.64 4.21 -4.31
N GLN A 54 29.86 3.80 -4.64
CA GLN A 54 30.71 4.49 -5.62
C GLN A 54 30.10 4.46 -7.03
N GLN A 55 29.49 3.34 -7.43
CA GLN A 55 28.88 3.20 -8.76
C GLN A 55 27.53 3.92 -8.90
N THR A 56 26.71 3.89 -7.85
CA THR A 56 25.30 4.32 -7.93
C THR A 56 24.96 5.55 -7.09
N GLY A 57 25.91 6.05 -6.30
CA GLY A 57 25.72 7.13 -5.34
C GLY A 57 24.99 6.73 -4.05
N LYS A 58 24.48 5.49 -3.94
CA LYS A 58 23.68 5.03 -2.80
C LYS A 58 23.91 3.56 -2.45
N VAL A 59 23.67 3.22 -1.20
CA VAL A 59 23.67 1.83 -0.73
C VAL A 59 22.38 1.13 -1.18
N SER A 60 22.52 -0.03 -1.83
CA SER A 60 21.39 -0.79 -2.38
C SER A 60 21.64 -2.29 -2.30
N LEU A 61 20.86 -2.99 -1.45
CA LEU A 61 20.95 -4.45 -1.32
C LEU A 61 20.70 -5.19 -2.66
N PRO A 62 19.73 -4.78 -3.51
CA PRO A 62 19.59 -5.37 -4.84
C PRO A 62 20.84 -5.25 -5.71
N ALA A 63 21.58 -4.14 -5.62
CA ALA A 63 22.82 -3.96 -6.37
C ALA A 63 23.94 -4.83 -5.80
N VAL A 64 24.05 -4.96 -4.47
CA VAL A 64 24.99 -5.90 -3.83
C VAL A 64 24.70 -7.33 -4.26
N LYS A 65 23.42 -7.75 -4.25
CA LYS A 65 23.00 -9.08 -4.73
C LYS A 65 23.36 -9.30 -6.21
N LYS A 66 23.25 -8.27 -7.04
CA LYS A 66 23.66 -8.35 -8.46
C LYS A 66 25.17 -8.61 -8.57
N MET A 67 26.00 -7.88 -7.84
CA MET A 67 27.46 -8.11 -7.83
C MET A 67 27.82 -9.51 -7.32
N LEU A 68 27.08 -10.03 -6.32
CA LEU A 68 27.28 -11.38 -5.82
C LEU A 68 26.84 -12.46 -6.81
N ALA A 69 25.81 -12.21 -7.62
CA ALA A 69 25.35 -13.15 -8.63
C ALA A 69 26.39 -13.40 -9.72
N ASP A 70 27.22 -12.39 -10.00
CA ASP A 70 28.31 -12.46 -10.99
C ASP A 70 29.62 -13.00 -10.38
N ASN A 71 29.68 -13.17 -9.06
CA ASN A 71 30.88 -13.61 -8.34
C ASN A 71 30.91 -15.14 -8.17
N VAL A 72 31.84 -15.79 -8.88
CA VAL A 72 32.05 -17.25 -8.81
C VAL A 72 32.41 -17.74 -7.41
N GLN A 73 33.14 -16.95 -6.62
CA GLN A 73 33.51 -17.34 -5.25
C GLN A 73 32.30 -17.41 -4.32
N PHE A 74 31.29 -16.57 -4.56
CA PHE A 74 30.07 -16.61 -3.76
C PHE A 74 29.24 -17.87 -4.00
N GLN A 75 29.31 -18.45 -5.21
CA GLN A 75 28.70 -19.76 -5.50
C GLN A 75 29.28 -20.84 -4.57
N VAL A 76 30.60 -20.90 -4.46
CA VAL A 76 31.31 -21.89 -3.61
C VAL A 76 30.90 -21.72 -2.15
N VAL A 77 30.92 -20.48 -1.64
CA VAL A 77 30.49 -20.17 -0.26
C VAL A 77 29.05 -20.60 0.00
N LEU A 78 28.15 -20.40 -0.97
CA LEU A 78 26.75 -20.80 -0.83
C LEU A 78 26.57 -22.32 -0.89
N ASP A 79 27.37 -23.03 -1.68
CA ASP A 79 27.36 -24.49 -1.77
C ASP A 79 27.92 -25.16 -0.50
N GLU A 80 28.91 -24.54 0.13
CA GLU A 80 29.46 -24.95 1.43
C GLU A 80 28.46 -24.73 2.59
N ASN A 81 27.39 -23.96 2.36
CA ASN A 81 26.34 -23.65 3.34
C ASN A 81 24.97 -24.22 2.90
N PRO A 82 24.81 -25.57 2.88
CA PRO A 82 23.61 -26.22 2.34
C PRO A 82 22.34 -25.84 3.09
N VAL A 83 22.43 -25.56 4.40
CA VAL A 83 21.28 -25.15 5.22
C VAL A 83 20.68 -23.84 4.71
N MET A 84 21.50 -22.81 4.49
CA MET A 84 21.02 -21.52 4.00
C MET A 84 20.53 -21.60 2.56
N LYS A 85 21.25 -22.35 1.71
CA LYS A 85 20.84 -22.60 0.32
C LYS A 85 19.46 -23.27 0.26
N GLN A 86 19.24 -24.29 1.08
CA GLN A 86 17.94 -24.97 1.19
C GLN A 86 16.83 -24.05 1.71
N GLN A 87 17.11 -23.22 2.72
CA GLN A 87 16.13 -22.26 3.23
C GLN A 87 15.72 -21.23 2.17
N ALA A 88 16.67 -20.71 1.40
CA ALA A 88 16.39 -19.81 0.29
C ALA A 88 15.54 -20.49 -0.79
N TYR A 89 15.83 -21.75 -1.10
CA TYR A 89 15.04 -22.54 -2.04
C TYR A 89 13.61 -22.81 -1.55
N ASN A 90 13.42 -23.15 -0.28
CA ASN A 90 12.09 -23.33 0.29
C ASN A 90 11.25 -22.03 0.20
N LYS A 91 11.88 -20.87 0.44
CA LYS A 91 11.23 -19.56 0.23
C LYS A 91 10.88 -19.32 -1.23
N TYR A 92 11.75 -19.72 -2.16
CA TYR A 92 11.47 -19.69 -3.59
C TYR A 92 10.25 -20.55 -3.96
N LEU A 93 10.17 -21.78 -3.46
CA LEU A 93 9.02 -22.66 -3.70
C LEU A 93 7.72 -22.04 -3.19
N ILE A 94 7.70 -21.52 -1.95
CA ILE A 94 6.53 -20.84 -1.39
C ILE A 94 6.11 -19.65 -2.26
N ALA A 95 7.08 -18.84 -2.70
CA ALA A 95 6.80 -17.70 -3.57
C ALA A 95 6.26 -18.12 -4.94
N ASN A 96 6.81 -19.21 -5.52
CA ASN A 96 6.35 -19.73 -6.80
C ASN A 96 4.95 -20.31 -6.70
N THR A 97 4.63 -21.07 -5.64
CA THR A 97 3.27 -21.56 -5.39
C THR A 97 2.28 -20.41 -5.26
N LYS A 98 2.62 -19.35 -4.50
CA LYS A 98 1.79 -18.14 -4.39
C LYS A 98 1.65 -17.37 -5.70
N ALA A 99 2.68 -17.42 -6.56
CA ALA A 99 2.63 -16.80 -7.87
C ALA A 99 1.75 -17.60 -8.84
N ASN A 100 1.80 -18.93 -8.78
CA ASN A 100 1.04 -19.86 -9.62
C ASN A 100 -0.42 -20.07 -9.17
N ASP A 101 -0.82 -19.57 -8.00
CA ASP A 101 -2.22 -19.58 -7.55
C ASP A 101 -3.14 -18.94 -8.62
N LEU A 102 -3.93 -19.80 -9.27
CA LEU A 102 -4.81 -19.43 -10.39
C LEU A 102 -5.86 -18.41 -9.98
N THR A 103 -6.44 -18.56 -8.78
CA THR A 103 -7.48 -17.68 -8.24
C THR A 103 -6.90 -16.29 -8.02
N ARG A 104 -5.72 -16.21 -7.41
CA ARG A 104 -5.02 -14.94 -7.19
C ARG A 104 -4.62 -14.26 -8.50
N GLN A 105 -4.15 -15.02 -9.48
CA GLN A 105 -3.79 -14.47 -10.80
C GLN A 105 -5.02 -13.94 -11.54
N GLN A 106 -6.14 -14.66 -11.53
CA GLN A 106 -7.39 -14.20 -12.14
C GLN A 106 -7.90 -12.92 -11.48
N GLN A 107 -8.01 -12.90 -10.15
CA GLN A 107 -8.43 -11.72 -9.39
C GLN A 107 -7.54 -10.51 -9.68
N SER A 108 -6.21 -10.70 -9.68
CA SER A 108 -5.26 -9.61 -9.96
C SER A 108 -5.44 -9.03 -11.37
N LYS A 109 -5.68 -9.89 -12.38
CA LYS A 109 -5.91 -9.44 -13.76
C LYS A 109 -7.27 -8.76 -13.92
N GLN A 110 -8.31 -9.26 -13.26
CA GLN A 110 -9.63 -8.65 -13.24
C GLN A 110 -9.58 -7.26 -12.61
N VAL A 111 -8.96 -7.11 -11.43
CA VAL A 111 -8.75 -5.82 -10.77
C VAL A 111 -7.92 -4.89 -11.65
N SER A 112 -6.83 -5.39 -12.24
CA SER A 112 -6.00 -4.59 -13.14
C SER A 112 -6.79 -4.07 -14.34
N TRP A 113 -7.60 -4.93 -14.97
CA TRP A 113 -8.46 -4.59 -16.10
C TRP A 113 -9.53 -3.57 -15.71
N LEU A 114 -10.26 -3.80 -14.61
CA LEU A 114 -11.28 -2.91 -14.07
C LEU A 114 -10.69 -1.53 -13.75
N MET A 115 -9.52 -1.50 -13.12
CA MET A 115 -8.85 -0.28 -12.69
C MET A 115 -8.06 0.43 -13.79
N ASN A 116 -7.88 -0.16 -14.97
CA ASN A 116 -7.03 0.41 -16.02
C ASN A 116 -7.57 1.76 -16.53
N LYS A 117 -8.88 1.83 -16.81
CA LYS A 117 -9.54 3.07 -17.27
C LYS A 117 -9.53 4.16 -16.19
N PRO A 118 -9.98 3.92 -14.94
CA PRO A 118 -9.88 4.90 -13.86
C PRO A 118 -8.44 5.38 -13.62
N LYS A 119 -7.47 4.47 -13.54
CA LYS A 119 -6.06 4.84 -13.29
C LYS A 119 -5.48 5.77 -14.37
N LYS A 120 -5.95 5.66 -15.61
CA LYS A 120 -5.55 6.56 -16.70
C LYS A 120 -6.20 7.94 -16.59
N GLN A 121 -7.45 8.01 -16.10
CA GLN A 121 -8.14 9.29 -15.87
C GLN A 121 -7.52 10.09 -14.71
N PHE A 122 -6.86 9.41 -13.76
CA PHE A 122 -6.17 10.01 -12.62
C PHE A 122 -4.64 10.05 -12.78
N LEU A 123 -4.12 10.01 -14.01
CA LEU A 123 -2.69 10.19 -14.28
C LEU A 123 -2.23 11.57 -13.75
N GLY A 124 -1.39 11.57 -12.72
CA GLY A 124 -0.89 12.78 -12.05
C GLY A 124 -1.66 13.19 -10.79
N CYS A 125 -2.76 12.53 -10.44
CA CYS A 125 -3.48 12.82 -9.20
C CYS A 125 -2.89 12.06 -8.00
N VAL A 126 -2.73 12.76 -6.86
CA VAL A 126 -2.26 12.19 -5.58
C VAL A 126 -3.11 10.98 -5.15
N ALA A 127 -4.41 11.02 -5.42
CA ALA A 127 -5.36 9.94 -5.13
C ALA A 127 -5.00 8.57 -5.77
N LYS A 128 -4.14 8.54 -6.79
CA LYS A 128 -3.63 7.30 -7.39
C LYS A 128 -2.73 6.48 -6.44
N HIS A 129 -2.08 7.16 -5.48
CA HIS A 129 -1.08 6.58 -4.58
C HIS A 129 -1.54 6.51 -3.12
N THR A 130 -2.79 6.90 -2.85
CA THR A 130 -3.35 6.97 -1.51
C THR A 130 -4.26 5.77 -1.29
N PRO A 131 -3.84 4.75 -0.52
CA PRO A 131 -4.72 3.68 -0.08
C PRO A 131 -6.03 4.20 0.54
N PRO A 132 -7.13 3.43 0.49
CA PRO A 132 -8.47 3.90 0.87
C PRO A 132 -8.64 4.23 2.37
N GLU A 133 -7.65 3.91 3.20
CA GLU A 133 -7.70 4.10 4.66
C GLU A 133 -7.44 5.55 5.11
N TYR A 134 -6.90 6.43 4.25
CA TYR A 134 -6.56 7.80 4.66
C TYR A 134 -7.70 8.78 4.37
N LYS A 135 -8.11 9.53 5.40
CA LYS A 135 -9.01 10.68 5.23
C LYS A 135 -8.32 11.74 4.37
N ILE A 136 -8.84 11.98 3.17
CA ILE A 136 -8.37 13.06 2.30
C ILE A 136 -8.81 14.38 2.93
N VAL A 137 -7.90 15.04 3.64
CA VAL A 137 -8.12 16.38 4.18
C VAL A 137 -7.73 17.40 3.11
N PRO A 138 -8.64 18.30 2.68
CA PRO A 138 -8.30 19.36 1.74
C PRO A 138 -7.12 20.20 2.26
N TYR A 139 -6.19 20.54 1.36
CA TYR A 139 -5.02 21.35 1.69
C TYR A 139 -5.40 22.69 2.36
N SER A 140 -6.53 23.29 1.96
CA SER A 140 -7.10 24.47 2.60
C SER A 140 -7.46 24.23 4.08
N GLY A 141 -8.00 23.07 4.43
CA GLY A 141 -8.30 22.70 5.82
C GLY A 141 -7.04 22.57 6.68
N LEU A 142 -5.98 21.96 6.13
CA LEU A 142 -4.68 21.85 6.81
C LEU A 142 -4.04 23.23 7.00
N ARG A 143 -4.07 24.07 5.96
CA ARG A 143 -3.49 25.41 5.99
C ARG A 143 -4.23 26.34 6.96
N ASN A 144 -5.56 26.28 7.01
CA ASN A 144 -6.36 27.03 7.98
C ASN A 144 -6.07 26.57 9.42
N SER A 145 -5.98 25.26 9.66
CA SER A 145 -5.64 24.74 10.99
C SER A 145 -4.25 25.21 11.45
N ALA A 146 -3.27 25.22 10.54
CA ALA A 146 -1.93 25.74 10.84
C ALA A 146 -1.93 27.26 11.08
N TYR A 147 -2.71 28.02 10.30
CA TYR A 147 -2.91 29.46 10.50
C TYR A 147 -3.47 29.77 11.90
N GLU A 148 -4.57 29.13 12.30
CA GLU A 148 -5.21 29.36 13.61
C GLU A 148 -4.28 28.98 14.78
N LYS A 149 -3.50 27.90 14.65
CA LYS A 149 -2.53 27.49 15.68
C LYS A 149 -1.44 28.54 15.88
N GLU A 150 -0.86 29.05 14.79
CA GLU A 150 0.20 30.07 14.86
C GLU A 150 -0.36 31.43 15.35
N LEU A 151 -1.62 31.75 15.00
CA LEU A 151 -2.32 32.91 15.53
C LEU A 151 -2.53 32.80 17.05
N ASN A 152 -3.04 31.67 17.53
CA ASN A 152 -3.27 31.39 18.95
C ASN A 152 -1.97 31.33 19.76
N ALA A 153 -0.84 30.99 19.12
CA ALA A 153 0.50 31.04 19.71
C ALA A 153 1.14 32.43 19.69
N GLY A 154 0.46 33.45 19.15
CA GLY A 154 0.97 34.83 19.06
C GLY A 154 2.03 35.05 17.98
N HIS A 155 2.25 34.08 17.08
CA HIS A 155 3.24 34.17 16.01
C HIS A 155 2.67 34.85 14.76
N THR A 156 2.44 36.16 14.85
CA THR A 156 1.81 37.00 13.80
C THR A 156 2.51 36.92 12.44
N ASN A 157 3.84 36.92 12.41
CA ASN A 157 4.61 36.84 11.16
C ASN A 157 4.42 35.48 10.45
N ARG A 158 4.38 34.39 11.22
CA ARG A 158 4.18 33.02 10.69
C ARG A 158 2.73 32.80 10.25
N ALA A 159 1.78 33.31 11.04
CA ALA A 159 0.36 33.30 10.66
C ALA A 159 0.12 34.07 9.35
N THR A 160 0.80 35.20 9.12
CA THR A 160 0.62 35.99 7.89
C THR A 160 0.98 35.20 6.62
N VAL A 161 2.02 34.37 6.65
CA VAL A 161 2.41 33.49 5.52
C VAL A 161 1.37 32.39 5.28
N LEU A 162 0.79 31.87 6.36
CA LEU A 162 -0.21 30.80 6.30
C LEU A 162 -1.63 31.31 6.03
N ARG A 163 -1.83 32.63 6.00
CA ARG A 163 -3.15 33.23 5.82
C ARG A 163 -3.81 32.76 4.52
N PRO A 164 -5.02 32.16 4.59
CA PRO A 164 -5.78 31.79 3.41
C PRO A 164 -6.19 33.03 2.60
N PRO A 165 -6.21 32.97 1.26
CA PRO A 165 -6.65 34.10 0.44
C PRO A 165 -8.11 34.50 0.76
N PRO A 166 -8.46 35.79 0.67
CA PRO A 166 -9.83 36.25 0.85
C PRO A 166 -10.77 35.52 -0.12
N GLY A 167 -11.83 34.90 0.40
CA GLY A 167 -12.80 34.12 -0.39
C GLY A 167 -12.53 32.61 -0.46
N MET A 168 -11.37 32.13 0.02
CA MET A 168 -11.06 30.70 0.09
C MET A 168 -11.78 30.05 1.28
N LYS A 169 -12.92 29.39 1.03
CA LYS A 169 -13.63 28.60 2.06
C LYS A 169 -12.94 27.25 2.26
N ILE A 170 -12.90 26.76 3.51
CA ILE A 170 -12.47 25.38 3.86
C ILE A 170 -13.23 24.33 3.05
N GLN A 171 -14.43 24.68 2.60
CA GLN A 171 -15.36 23.89 1.80
C GLN A 171 -15.08 23.88 0.29
N HIS A 172 -13.94 24.37 -0.20
CA HIS A 172 -13.64 24.23 -1.62
C HIS A 172 -13.40 22.76 -1.96
N LEU A 173 -14.50 22.07 -2.25
CA LEU A 173 -14.54 20.74 -2.78
C LEU A 173 -13.66 20.70 -4.05
N PRO A 174 -12.91 19.61 -4.25
CA PRO A 174 -12.24 19.34 -5.51
C PRO A 174 -13.18 19.57 -6.69
N LYS A 175 -12.65 20.08 -7.80
CA LYS A 175 -13.46 20.51 -8.97
C LYS A 175 -14.47 19.45 -9.40
N GLY A 176 -14.08 18.18 -9.42
CA GLY A 176 -14.96 17.06 -9.79
C GLY A 176 -16.15 16.88 -8.85
N ILE A 177 -15.95 17.02 -7.54
CA ILE A 177 -17.06 16.92 -6.57
C ILE A 177 -17.97 18.13 -6.70
N ARG A 178 -17.40 19.33 -6.90
CA ARG A 178 -18.19 20.54 -7.15
C ARG A 178 -19.07 20.39 -8.39
N GLU A 179 -18.51 19.87 -9.47
CA GLU A 179 -19.22 19.66 -10.73
C GLU A 179 -20.32 18.59 -10.59
N TYR A 180 -20.07 17.51 -9.84
CA TYR A 180 -21.10 16.52 -9.52
C TYR A 180 -22.24 17.11 -8.69
N VAL A 181 -21.92 17.86 -7.63
CA VAL A 181 -22.92 18.53 -6.75
C VAL A 181 -23.77 19.53 -7.53
N SER A 182 -23.16 20.27 -8.47
CA SER A 182 -23.90 21.20 -9.32
C SER A 182 -24.81 20.51 -10.34
N ARG A 183 -24.43 19.32 -10.82
CA ARG A 183 -25.24 18.54 -11.78
C ARG A 183 -26.36 17.73 -11.09
N ASN A 184 -26.13 17.28 -9.85
CA ASN A 184 -27.04 16.40 -9.10
C ASN A 184 -27.27 16.93 -7.66
N PRO A 185 -27.96 18.08 -7.48
CA PRO A 185 -28.11 18.70 -6.17
C PRO A 185 -29.01 17.90 -5.22
N THR A 186 -30.05 17.24 -5.75
CA THR A 186 -31.03 16.47 -4.96
C THR A 186 -30.40 15.18 -4.44
N ASP A 187 -29.82 14.37 -5.31
CA ASP A 187 -29.15 13.11 -4.94
C ASP A 187 -28.04 13.32 -3.91
N PHE A 188 -27.29 14.42 -4.04
CA PHE A 188 -26.24 14.75 -3.09
C PHE A 188 -26.81 15.15 -1.73
N LYS A 189 -27.95 15.84 -1.69
CA LYS A 189 -28.63 16.18 -0.45
C LYS A 189 -29.18 14.93 0.24
N ASP A 190 -29.83 14.05 -0.51
CA ASP A 190 -30.37 12.79 0.01
C ASP A 190 -29.26 11.92 0.62
N TYR A 191 -28.12 11.82 -0.05
CA TYR A 191 -26.93 11.15 0.48
C TYR A 191 -26.42 11.79 1.79
N LEU A 192 -26.38 13.12 1.88
CA LEU A 192 -25.95 13.80 3.11
C LEU A 192 -26.93 13.57 4.27
N ASP A 193 -28.23 13.54 3.97
CA ASP A 193 -29.28 13.27 4.95
C ASP A 193 -29.20 11.81 5.44
N GLU A 194 -28.93 10.86 4.55
CA GLU A 194 -28.67 9.45 4.89
C GLU A 194 -27.45 9.30 5.81
N ILE A 195 -26.31 9.90 5.46
CA ILE A 195 -25.10 9.89 6.31
C ILE A 195 -25.35 10.54 7.68
N SER A 196 -26.16 11.61 7.73
CA SER A 196 -26.55 12.24 8.98
C SER A 196 -27.41 11.31 9.83
N ALA A 197 -28.37 10.61 9.22
CA ALA A 197 -29.23 9.65 9.89
C ALA A 197 -28.42 8.46 10.42
N GLU A 198 -27.50 7.91 9.62
CA GLU A 198 -26.58 6.84 10.04
C GLU A 198 -25.74 7.28 11.25
N THR A 199 -25.18 8.49 11.21
CA THR A 199 -24.37 9.03 12.32
C THR A 199 -25.20 9.18 13.60
N LYS A 200 -26.45 9.65 13.50
CA LYS A 200 -27.38 9.74 14.64
C LYS A 200 -27.73 8.35 15.17
N TYR A 201 -27.92 7.37 14.30
CA TYR A 201 -28.20 5.99 14.68
C TYR A 201 -27.02 5.37 15.43
N LEU A 202 -25.81 5.47 14.88
CA LEU A 202 -24.58 4.96 15.49
C LEU A 202 -24.26 5.63 16.83
N SER A 203 -24.47 6.95 16.94
CA SER A 203 -24.27 7.65 18.23
C SER A 203 -25.28 7.21 19.28
N THR A 204 -26.53 6.93 18.87
CA THR A 204 -27.57 6.38 19.75
C THR A 204 -27.20 4.97 20.24
N ILE A 205 -26.76 4.09 19.34
CA ILE A 205 -26.24 2.76 19.69
C ILE A 205 -25.06 2.89 20.64
N SER A 206 -24.08 3.73 20.33
CA SER A 206 -22.90 3.93 21.17
C SER A 206 -23.29 4.39 22.58
N ARG A 207 -24.30 5.26 22.71
CA ARG A 207 -24.80 5.73 24.01
C ARG A 207 -25.54 4.63 24.78
N LEU A 208 -26.34 3.83 24.09
CA LEU A 208 -27.02 2.66 24.69
C LEU A 208 -26.01 1.60 25.16
N MET A 209 -24.95 1.39 24.39
CA MET A 209 -23.88 0.45 24.72
C MET A 209 -22.95 0.94 25.85
N GLN A 210 -22.83 2.25 26.07
CA GLN A 210 -22.08 2.80 27.21
C GLN A 210 -22.79 2.60 28.56
N GLY A 211 -24.07 2.21 28.57
CA GLY A 211 -24.82 1.85 29.78
C GLY A 211 -24.72 0.36 30.18
N THR A 212 -24.07 -0.47 29.38
CA THR A 212 -23.83 -1.89 29.65
C THR A 212 -22.33 -2.15 29.66
N GLU A 213 -21.80 -2.60 30.79
CA GLU A 213 -20.39 -2.95 31.00
C GLU A 213 -19.95 -4.17 30.15
N SER A 214 -19.95 -4.04 28.83
CA SER A 214 -19.42 -5.03 27.87
C SER A 214 -19.18 -4.46 26.46
N GLY A 215 -19.22 -3.13 26.28
CA GLY A 215 -19.17 -2.47 24.96
C GLY A 215 -17.86 -2.59 24.16
N GLY A 216 -16.79 -3.16 24.73
CA GLY A 216 -15.48 -3.29 24.08
C GLY A 216 -15.39 -4.41 23.03
N GLU A 217 -16.15 -5.49 23.20
CA GLU A 217 -15.99 -6.70 22.38
C GLU A 217 -16.89 -6.70 21.13
N PHE A 218 -18.06 -6.05 21.19
CA PHE A 218 -19.00 -6.04 20.06
C PHE A 218 -18.58 -5.12 18.90
N CYS A 219 -17.95 -3.97 19.19
CA CYS A 219 -17.42 -3.05 18.17
C CYS A 219 -16.28 -3.66 17.33
N ARG A 220 -15.63 -4.74 17.80
CA ARG A 220 -14.65 -5.50 17.00
C ARG A 220 -15.34 -6.50 16.08
N LEU A 221 -16.44 -7.11 16.51
CA LEU A 221 -17.20 -8.12 15.76
C LEU A 221 -17.98 -7.51 14.56
N GLN A 222 -18.49 -6.29 14.67
CA GLN A 222 -19.15 -5.64 13.52
C GLN A 222 -18.17 -5.15 12.44
N ARG A 223 -16.94 -4.75 12.82
CA ARG A 223 -15.90 -4.42 11.83
C ARG A 223 -15.45 -5.64 11.03
N THR A 224 -15.44 -6.82 11.63
CA THR A 224 -15.13 -8.06 10.92
C THR A 224 -16.30 -8.57 10.06
N GLN A 225 -17.55 -8.39 10.49
CA GLN A 225 -18.72 -8.74 9.66
C GLN A 225 -18.96 -7.79 8.48
N GLY A 226 -18.76 -6.47 8.65
CA GLY A 226 -18.88 -5.51 7.54
C GLY A 226 -17.85 -5.74 6.42
N MET A 227 -16.65 -6.22 6.76
CA MET A 227 -15.64 -6.63 5.76
C MET A 227 -15.99 -7.94 5.04
N LEU A 228 -16.82 -8.80 5.64
CA LEU A 228 -17.26 -10.07 5.03
C LEU A 228 -18.42 -9.85 4.05
N GLN A 229 -19.32 -8.89 4.31
CA GLN A 229 -20.43 -8.59 3.40
C GLN A 229 -20.03 -7.82 2.13
N MET A 230 -18.89 -7.12 2.13
CA MET A 230 -18.33 -6.52 0.90
C MET A 230 -17.63 -7.53 -0.02
N LYS A 231 -17.64 -8.83 0.31
CA LYS A 231 -17.01 -9.91 -0.47
C LYS A 231 -18.00 -10.92 -1.06
N MET A 232 -19.30 -10.65 -1.03
CA MET A 232 -20.29 -11.34 -1.87
C MET A 232 -20.73 -10.41 -2.99
#